data_AF-A0A372RIS9-F1
#
_entry.id   AF-A0A372RIS9-F1
#
_cell.length_a   1.000
_cell.length_b   1.000
_cell.length_c   1.000
_cell.angle_alpha   90.00
_cell.angle_beta   90.00
_cell.angle_gamma   90.00
#
_symmetry.space_group_name_H-M   'P 1'
#
loop_
_entity.id
_entity.type
_entity.pdbx_description
1 polymer ?
#
loop_
_entity_poly.entity_id
_entity_poly.type
_entity_poly.pdbx_seq_one_letter_code
_entity_poly.pdbx_strand_id
1 'polypeptide(L)' 'GVLPYMAPEVLRGYQYTKAADIYSFGIIMNEFLSEEIPFDDISHDHILAVKICKGLRPK' A
#
# COMPACT_ATOMS: atom_id res chain seq x y z
N GLY A 1 -1.67 10.59 1.13
CA GLY A 1 -2.41 9.99 2.26
C GLY A 1 -1.75 8.66 2.63
N VAL A 2 -2.11 8.03 3.74
CA VAL A 2 -1.42 6.80 4.21
C VAL A 2 -1.87 5.51 3.51
N LEU A 3 -2.92 5.57 2.69
CA LEU A 3 -3.55 4.41 2.05
C LEU A 3 -2.57 3.53 1.23
N PRO A 4 -1.63 4.07 0.41
CA PRO A 4 -0.65 3.27 -0.32
C PRO A 4 0.20 2.32 0.54
N TYR A 5 0.46 2.71 1.78
CA TYR A 5 1.31 1.98 2.72
C TYR A 5 0.53 0.93 3.51
N MET A 6 -0.80 0.96 3.47
CA MET A 6 -1.62 0.04 4.25
C MET A 6 -1.65 -1.35 3.60
N ALA A 7 -1.35 -2.36 4.41
CA ALA A 7 -1.40 -3.75 3.99
C ALA A 7 -2.84 -4.19 3.64
N PRO A 8 -3.01 -5.10 2.67
CA PRO A 8 -4.32 -5.50 2.17
C PRO A 8 -5.20 -6.17 3.23
N GLU A 9 -4.62 -6.83 4.24
CA GLU A 9 -5.36 -7.37 5.37
C GLU A 9 -5.95 -6.27 6.27
N VAL A 10 -5.20 -5.18 6.48
CA VAL A 10 -5.65 -4.02 7.26
C VAL A 10 -6.76 -3.28 6.51
N LEU A 11 -6.61 -3.11 5.19
CA LEU A 11 -7.63 -2.50 4.33
C LEU A 11 -8.94 -3.29 4.29
N ARG A 12 -8.89 -4.62 4.49
CA ARG A 12 -10.07 -5.49 4.60
C ARG A 12 -10.69 -5.51 6.00
N GLY A 13 -10.11 -4.80 6.96
CA GLY A 13 -10.57 -4.77 8.35
C GLY A 13 -10.18 -6.01 9.16
N TYR A 14 -9.22 -6.81 8.70
CA TYR A 14 -8.65 -7.87 9.52
C TYR A 14 -7.72 -7.30 10.60
N GLN A 15 -7.38 -8.15 11.57
CA GLN A 15 -6.49 -7.77 12.66
C GLN A 15 -5.10 -7.40 12.12
N TYR A 16 -4.55 -6.31 12.66
CA TYR A 16 -3.18 -5.90 12.38
C TYR A 16 -2.19 -6.98 12.79
N THR A 17 -1.18 -7.22 11.96
CA THR A 17 -0.13 -8.20 12.22
C THR A 17 1.24 -7.61 11.90
N LYS A 18 2.31 -8.29 12.33
CA LYS A 18 3.68 -7.94 11.92
C LYS A 18 3.89 -7.98 10.41
N ALA A 19 3.08 -8.75 9.66
CA ALA A 19 3.16 -8.76 8.21
C ALA A 19 2.71 -7.42 7.60
N ALA A 20 1.82 -6.68 8.27
CA ALA A 20 1.40 -5.36 7.83
C ALA A 20 2.51 -4.31 7.98
N ASP A 21 3.31 -4.40 9.05
CA ASP A 21 4.52 -3.59 9.21
C ASP A 21 5.51 -3.85 8.08
N ILE A 22 5.76 -5.13 7.76
CA ILE A 22 6.68 -5.55 6.68
C ILE A 22 6.19 -5.05 5.32
N TYR A 23 4.89 -5.14 5.05
CA TYR A 23 4.30 -4.58 3.83
C TYR A 23 4.56 -3.08 3.72
N SER A 24 4.24 -2.33 4.78
CA SER A 24 4.41 -0.88 4.83
C SER A 24 5.87 -0.48 4.60
N PHE A 25 6.80 -1.20 5.24
CA PHE A 25 8.23 -1.03 5.04
C PHE A 25 8.67 -1.31 3.60
N GLY A 26 8.10 -2.34 2.95
CA GLY A 26 8.36 -2.63 1.54
C GLY A 26 7.94 -1.48 0.60
N ILE A 27 6.80 -0.84 0.88
CA ILE A 27 6.33 0.33 0.11
C ILE A 27 7.27 1.52 0.32
N ILE A 28 7.72 1.78 1.55
CA ILE A 28 8.71 2.85 1.85
C ILE A 28 10.04 2.58 1.14
N MET A 29 10.52 1.33 1.15
CA MET A 29 11.74 0.96 0.43
C MET A 29 11.59 1.16 -1.08
N ASN A 30 10.42 0.86 -1.64
CA ASN A 30 10.13 1.12 -3.06
C ASN A 30 10.18 2.61 -3.39
N GLU A 31 9.50 3.44 -2.59
CA GLU A 31 9.52 4.90 -2.73
C GLU A 31 10.95 5.45 -2.64
N PHE A 32 11.76 4.96 -1.70
CA PHE A 32 13.16 5.38 -1.57
C PHE A 32 14.02 4.99 -2.78
N LEU A 33 13.80 3.80 -3.35
CA LEU A 33 14.60 3.29 -4.47
C LEU A 33 14.19 3.87 -5.82
N SER A 34 12.89 4.08 -6.02
CA SER A 34 12.33 4.65 -7.25
C SER A 34 12.39 6.18 -7.27
N GLU A 35 12.49 6.81 -6.09
CA GLU A 35 12.27 8.25 -5.91
C GLU A 35 10.88 8.72 -6.39
N GLU A 36 9.93 7.78 -6.55
CA GLU A 36 8.56 8.01 -6.99
C GLU A 36 7.57 7.79 -5.85
N ILE A 37 6.52 8.61 -5.82
CA ILE A 37 5.45 8.47 -4.83
C ILE A 37 4.62 7.22 -5.17
N PRO A 38 4.36 6.31 -4.21
CA PRO A 38 3.55 5.13 -4.46
C PRO A 38 2.15 5.46 -4.98
N PHE A 39 1.83 4.99 -6.19
CA PHE A 39 0.54 5.21 -6.87
C PHE A 39 0.24 6.70 -7.15
N ASP A 40 1.25 7.50 -7.47
CA ASP A 40 1.11 8.93 -7.80
C ASP A 40 0.07 9.25 -8.89
N ASP A 41 -0.16 8.30 -9.80
CA ASP A 41 -1.08 8.36 -10.93
C ASP A 41 -2.52 7.93 -10.59
N ILE A 42 -2.78 7.49 -9.35
CA ILE A 42 -4.08 6.96 -8.92
C ILE A 42 -4.61 7.75 -7.72
N SER A 43 -5.89 8.11 -7.78
CA SER A 43 -6.62 8.68 -6.64
C SER A 43 -6.55 7.77 -5.41
N HIS A 44 -6.14 8.33 -4.26
CA HIS A 44 -6.03 7.63 -2.98
C HIS A 44 -7.39 7.43 -2.30
N ASP A 45 -8.29 6.70 -2.96
CA ASP A 45 -9.65 6.42 -2.52
C ASP A 45 -9.91 4.91 -2.34
N HIS A 46 -11.18 4.57 -2.12
CA HIS A 46 -11.64 3.18 -1.95
C HIS A 46 -11.32 2.28 -3.16
N ILE A 47 -11.22 2.83 -4.37
CA ILE A 47 -10.89 2.07 -5.58
C ILE A 47 -9.44 1.61 -5.50
N LEU A 48 -8.52 2.48 -5.05
CA LEU A 48 -7.13 2.09 -4.83
C LEU A 48 -7.01 1.00 -3.76
N ALA A 49 -7.76 1.12 -2.65
CA ALA A 49 -7.77 0.08 -1.61
C ALA A 49 -8.22 -1.29 -2.16
N VAL A 50 -9.24 -1.32 -3.02
CA VAL A 50 -9.69 -2.53 -3.71
C VAL A 50 -8.62 -3.08 -4.65
N LYS A 51 -7.92 -2.21 -5.40
CA LYS A 51 -6.84 -2.64 -6.30
C LYS A 51 -5.65 -3.24 -5.52
N ILE A 52 -5.24 -2.63 -4.41
CA ILE A 52 -4.19 -3.18 -3.53
C ILE A 52 -4.59 -4.56 -2.99
N CYS A 53 -5.84 -4.70 -2.54
CA CYS A 53 -6.40 -5.98 -2.11
C CYS A 53 -6.38 -7.03 -3.23
N LYS A 54 -6.55 -6.62 -4.50
CA LYS A 54 -6.48 -7.49 -5.69
C LYS A 54 -5.06 -7.78 -6.17
N GLY A 55 -4.03 -7.24 -5.52
CA GLY A 55 -2.63 -7.53 -5.84
C GLY A 55 -1.91 -6.44 -6.59
N LEU A 56 -2.50 -5.26 -6.81
CA LEU A 56 -1.78 -4.11 -7.35
C LEU A 56 -0.59 -3.75 -6.44
N ARG A 57 0.57 -3.45 -7.03
CA ARG A 57 1.79 -3.01 -6.34
C ARG A 57 2.34 -1.74 -7.00
N PRO A 58 3.13 -0.93 -6.27
CA PRO A 58 3.89 0.18 -6.86
C PRO A 58 4.86 -0.33 -7.93
N LYS A 59 5.28 0.58 -8.82
CA LYS A 59 6.25 0.30 -9.89
C LYS A 59 7.67 0.20 -9.36
#